data_AF-A0A7C4UN47-F1
#
_entry.id   AF-A0A7C4UN47-F1
#
_cell.length_a   1.000
_cell.length_b   1.000
_cell.length_c   1.000
_cell.angle_alpha   90.00
_cell.angle_beta   90.00
_cell.angle_gamma   90.00
#
_symmetry.space_group_name_H-M   'P 1'
#
loop_
_entity.id
_entity.type
_entity.pdbx_description
1 polymer ?
#
loop_
_entity_poly.entity_id
_entity_poly.type
_entity_poly.pdbx_seq_one_letter_code
_entity_poly.pdbx_strand_id
1 'polypeptide(L)'
;VDEYYSKKGSASALRDYLKKIYAEEEINNFIDKLTDDELVNLASRMREGVFFAVPVFEGAKEHEIKGFFKLAGMDEKWQVTLYDGRTGEPFHHPVTVGYMYLLKLHHLVEDKIHARSIGPYSLVTQQPLGGKAQFGGQRLGEMEVWALEAYGAAYSLQEFLTIKSDDVSGRVKAYEAIVKGEDVLTPSLPESFNVLVKELQSLCINVELLKEQ
;
A
#
# COMPACT_ATOMS: atom_id res chain seq x y z
N VAL A 1 18.61 -2.90 38.33
CA VAL A 1 17.84 -4.17 38.18
C VAL A 1 18.62 -5.16 37.33
N ASP A 2 19.14 -4.75 36.17
CA ASP A 2 20.00 -5.60 35.32
C ASP A 2 21.31 -6.04 36.00
N GLU A 3 21.96 -5.16 36.77
CA GLU A 3 23.14 -5.51 37.60
C GLU A 3 22.82 -6.44 38.79
N TYR A 4 21.56 -6.45 39.24
CA TYR A 4 21.11 -7.27 40.37
C TYR A 4 20.82 -8.71 39.92
N TYR A 5 20.29 -8.89 38.70
CA TYR A 5 20.11 -10.20 38.08
C TYR A 5 21.40 -10.78 37.49
N SER A 6 22.34 -9.95 37.00
CA SER A 6 23.64 -10.45 36.52
C SER A 6 24.51 -11.02 37.64
N LYS A 7 24.39 -10.52 38.87
CA LYS A 7 25.16 -10.97 40.04
C LYS A 7 24.52 -12.10 40.86
N LYS A 8 23.22 -12.37 40.68
CA LYS A 8 22.46 -13.40 41.44
C LYS A 8 21.83 -14.49 40.59
N GLY A 9 21.81 -14.38 39.27
CA GLY A 9 21.37 -15.45 38.38
C GLY A 9 22.38 -16.58 38.43
N SER A 10 22.01 -17.71 39.04
CA SER A 10 22.84 -18.92 38.95
C SER A 10 23.03 -19.26 37.47
N ALA A 11 24.26 -19.17 36.96
CA ALA A 11 24.58 -19.52 35.58
C ALA A 11 24.11 -20.95 35.24
N SER A 12 24.09 -21.84 36.24
CA SER A 12 23.50 -23.17 36.16
C SER A 12 21.98 -23.15 35.85
N ALA A 13 21.21 -22.24 36.45
CA ALA A 13 19.76 -22.15 36.19
C ALA A 13 19.47 -21.63 34.77
N LEU A 14 20.28 -20.69 34.27
CA LEU A 14 20.19 -20.20 32.89
C LEU A 14 20.53 -21.31 31.89
N ARG A 15 21.55 -22.10 32.20
CA ARG A 15 21.97 -23.26 31.40
C ARG A 15 20.84 -24.29 31.29
N ASP A 16 20.24 -24.64 32.42
CA ASP A 16 19.11 -25.58 32.44
C ASP A 16 17.89 -25.05 31.69
N TYR A 17 17.63 -23.75 31.77
CA TYR A 17 16.51 -23.12 31.06
C TYR A 17 16.73 -23.09 29.54
N LEU A 18 17.93 -22.73 29.07
CA LEU A 18 18.26 -22.74 27.65
C LEU A 18 18.22 -24.16 27.05
N LYS A 19 18.69 -25.16 27.80
CA LYS A 19 18.58 -26.57 27.39
C LYS A 19 17.12 -27.04 27.26
N LYS A 20 16.24 -26.58 28.15
CA LYS A 20 14.79 -26.86 28.07
C LYS A 20 14.13 -26.21 26.86
N ILE A 21 14.60 -25.03 26.45
CA ILE A 21 14.06 -24.32 25.28
C ILE A 21 14.43 -25.07 23.99
N TYR A 22 15.71 -25.35 23.78
CA TYR A 22 16.17 -25.87 22.49
C TYR A 22 15.97 -27.39 22.35
N ALA A 23 16.08 -28.16 23.44
CA ALA A 23 15.82 -29.61 23.48
C ALA A 23 16.51 -30.46 22.38
N GLU A 24 17.51 -29.92 21.68
CA GLU A 24 18.31 -30.60 20.66
C GLU A 24 19.69 -30.95 21.20
N GLU A 25 20.18 -32.17 20.88
CA GLU A 25 21.47 -32.65 21.37
C GLU A 25 22.65 -31.77 20.91
N GLU A 26 22.63 -31.30 19.66
CA GLU A 26 23.69 -30.45 19.12
C GLU A 26 23.76 -29.10 19.85
N ILE A 27 22.61 -28.46 20.08
CA ILE A 27 22.53 -27.18 20.77
C ILE A 27 22.88 -27.35 22.26
N ASN A 28 22.45 -28.44 22.89
CA ASN A 28 22.81 -28.74 24.27
C ASN A 28 24.32 -28.93 24.45
N ASN A 29 24.98 -29.64 23.52
CA ASN A 29 26.43 -29.80 23.49
C ASN A 29 27.16 -28.46 23.26
N PHE A 30 26.58 -27.56 22.47
CA PHE A 30 27.11 -26.21 22.30
C PHE A 30 26.98 -25.39 23.59
N ILE A 31 25.80 -25.40 24.22
CA ILE A 31 25.55 -24.72 25.49
C ILE A 31 26.56 -25.20 26.55
N ASP A 32 26.81 -26.51 26.64
CA ASP A 32 27.77 -27.09 27.61
C ASP A 32 29.22 -26.66 27.45
N LYS A 33 29.62 -26.24 26.24
CA LYS A 33 30.97 -25.73 25.99
C LYS A 33 31.14 -24.24 26.35
N LEU A 34 30.04 -23.50 26.53
CA LEU A 34 30.09 -22.07 26.86
C LEU A 34 30.54 -21.84 28.29
N THR A 35 31.41 -20.83 28.47
CA THR A 35 31.73 -20.29 29.79
C THR A 35 30.53 -19.55 30.39
N ASP A 36 30.53 -19.37 31.71
CA ASP A 36 29.41 -18.71 32.40
C ASP A 36 29.21 -17.26 31.93
N ASP A 37 30.31 -16.53 31.65
CA ASP A 37 30.25 -15.16 31.10
C ASP A 37 29.66 -15.13 29.68
N GLU A 38 30.03 -16.09 28.82
CA GLU A 38 29.46 -16.22 27.47
C GLU A 38 27.97 -16.57 27.50
N LEU A 39 27.56 -17.41 28.45
CA LEU A 39 26.18 -17.80 28.65
C LEU A 39 25.31 -16.61 29.06
N VAL A 40 25.79 -15.78 29.99
CA VAL A 40 25.09 -14.55 30.40
C VAL A 40 24.99 -13.58 29.22
N ASN A 41 26.05 -13.44 28.42
CA ASN A 41 26.04 -12.59 27.23
C ASN A 41 25.04 -13.10 26.18
N LEU A 42 24.96 -14.42 25.94
CA LEU A 42 23.99 -15.02 25.04
C LEU A 42 22.56 -14.78 25.53
N ALA A 43 22.28 -15.07 26.81
CA ALA A 43 20.97 -14.85 27.42
C ALA A 43 20.55 -13.37 27.35
N SER A 44 21.51 -12.45 27.53
CA SER A 44 21.27 -11.01 27.39
C SER A 44 20.81 -10.62 25.98
N ARG A 45 21.41 -11.21 24.92
CA ARG A 45 20.99 -10.98 23.52
C ARG A 45 19.60 -11.52 23.21
N MET A 46 19.15 -12.55 23.93
CA MET A 46 17.86 -13.21 23.73
C MET A 46 16.75 -12.65 24.62
N ARG A 47 17.02 -11.55 25.34
CA ARG A 47 16.06 -10.92 26.25
C ARG A 47 14.81 -10.40 25.53
N GLU A 48 14.95 -9.94 24.30
CA GLU A 48 13.84 -9.43 23.48
C GLU A 48 13.00 -10.56 22.86
N GLY A 49 13.56 -11.77 22.77
CA GLY A 49 12.90 -12.93 22.20
C GLY A 49 13.88 -14.05 21.90
N VAL A 50 13.39 -15.29 21.96
CA VAL A 50 14.12 -16.47 21.51
C VAL A 50 13.93 -16.61 20.01
N PHE A 51 15.03 -16.76 19.28
CA PHE A 51 15.00 -16.98 17.83
C PHE A 51 14.74 -18.45 17.51
N PHE A 52 13.82 -18.69 16.60
CA PHE A 52 13.47 -20.01 16.08
C PHE A 52 13.77 -20.07 14.58
N ALA A 53 14.18 -21.24 14.10
CA ALA A 53 14.32 -21.53 12.69
C ALA A 53 13.37 -22.68 12.34
N VAL A 54 12.52 -22.47 11.34
CA VAL A 54 11.58 -23.48 10.84
C VAL A 54 11.85 -23.65 9.34
N PRO A 55 12.47 -24.77 8.91
CA PRO A 55 12.73 -25.03 7.49
C PRO A 55 11.43 -25.10 6.67
N VAL A 56 11.53 -24.79 5.37
CA VAL A 56 10.37 -24.63 4.46
C VAL A 56 9.48 -25.89 4.34
N PHE A 57 9.99 -27.06 4.70
CA PHE A 57 9.26 -28.34 4.63
C PHE A 57 9.22 -29.12 5.94
N GLU A 58 9.83 -28.59 6.99
CA GLU A 58 9.82 -29.17 8.34
C GLU A 58 9.14 -28.16 9.28
N GLY A 59 7.85 -27.96 9.05
CA GLY A 59 7.04 -27.04 9.84
C GLY A 59 7.02 -27.43 11.32
N ALA A 60 7.03 -26.43 12.20
CA ALA A 60 6.83 -26.64 13.64
C ALA A 60 5.48 -27.31 13.90
N LYS A 61 5.49 -28.42 14.64
CA LYS A 61 4.27 -29.17 14.93
C LYS A 61 3.48 -28.48 16.03
N GLU A 62 2.16 -28.58 16.00
CA GLU A 62 1.28 -27.89 16.96
C GLU A 62 1.59 -28.25 18.42
N HIS A 63 1.96 -29.50 18.71
CA HIS A 63 2.30 -29.93 20.07
C HIS A 63 3.61 -29.32 20.58
N GLU A 64 4.57 -29.05 19.68
CA GLU A 64 5.83 -28.37 20.02
C GLU A 64 5.52 -26.92 20.39
N ILE A 65 4.68 -26.24 19.60
CA ILE A 65 4.21 -24.88 19.87
C ILE A 65 3.49 -24.82 21.22
N LYS A 66 2.54 -25.72 21.51
CA LYS A 66 1.88 -25.79 22.82
C LYS A 66 2.87 -26.01 23.97
N GLY A 67 3.90 -26.83 23.76
CA GLY A 67 5.00 -27.01 24.71
C GLY A 67 5.71 -25.71 25.04
N PHE A 68 5.99 -24.88 24.04
CA PHE A 68 6.60 -23.56 24.23
C PHE A 68 5.69 -22.58 24.96
N PHE A 69 4.39 -22.53 24.64
CA PHE A 69 3.43 -21.69 25.39
C PHE A 69 3.36 -22.09 26.87
N LYS A 70 3.38 -23.40 27.16
CA LYS A 70 3.41 -23.92 28.53
C LYS A 70 4.70 -23.57 29.26
N LEU A 71 5.86 -23.64 28.58
CA LEU A 71 7.15 -23.23 29.14
C LEU A 71 7.15 -21.73 29.48
N ALA A 72 6.50 -20.91 28.67
CA ALA A 72 6.33 -19.47 28.88
C ALA A 72 5.26 -19.12 29.93
N GLY A 73 4.55 -20.10 30.51
CA GLY A 73 3.47 -19.88 31.47
C GLY A 73 2.19 -19.29 30.85
N MET A 74 1.99 -19.48 29.54
CA MET A 74 0.83 -19.01 28.79
C MET A 74 -0.17 -20.15 28.52
N ASP A 75 -1.41 -19.79 28.20
CA ASP A 75 -2.48 -20.75 27.85
C ASP A 75 -2.16 -21.47 26.52
N GLU A 76 -2.45 -22.77 26.47
CA GLU A 76 -2.32 -23.63 25.29
C GLU A 76 -3.22 -23.19 24.12
N LYS A 77 -4.20 -22.33 24.37
CA LYS A 77 -5.10 -21.77 23.34
C LYS A 77 -4.52 -20.56 22.59
N TRP A 78 -3.35 -20.05 22.98
CA TRP A 78 -2.64 -18.93 22.33
C TRP A 78 -3.46 -17.63 22.25
N GLN A 79 -4.49 -17.52 23.08
CA GLN A 79 -5.41 -16.40 23.13
C GLN A 79 -5.34 -15.74 24.51
N VAL A 80 -5.54 -14.42 24.53
CA VAL A 80 -5.58 -13.64 25.77
C VAL A 80 -6.81 -12.74 25.79
N THR A 81 -7.25 -12.36 26.98
CA THR A 81 -8.30 -11.34 27.13
C THR A 81 -7.67 -9.97 26.89
N LEU A 82 -8.04 -9.34 25.79
CA LEU A 82 -7.67 -7.95 25.51
C LEU A 82 -8.68 -7.00 26.16
N TYR A 83 -8.25 -5.76 26.36
CA TYR A 83 -9.08 -4.67 26.86
C TYR A 83 -9.10 -3.55 25.83
N ASP A 84 -10.27 -2.94 25.62
CA ASP A 84 -10.40 -1.80 24.71
C ASP A 84 -9.67 -0.58 25.31
N GLY A 85 -8.69 -0.05 24.59
CA GLY A 85 -7.90 1.10 25.03
C GLY A 85 -8.70 2.41 25.14
N ARG A 86 -9.92 2.48 24.61
CA ARG A 86 -10.79 3.65 24.72
C ARG A 86 -11.70 3.62 25.96
N THR A 87 -12.22 2.44 26.31
CA THR A 87 -13.24 2.27 27.36
C THR A 87 -12.71 1.59 28.62
N GLY A 88 -11.68 0.74 28.49
CA GLY A 88 -11.14 -0.09 29.57
C GLY A 88 -11.91 -1.39 29.81
N GLU A 89 -12.96 -1.67 29.04
CA GLU A 89 -13.73 -2.91 29.16
C GLU A 89 -13.03 -4.08 28.45
N PRO A 90 -13.17 -5.32 28.97
CA PRO A 90 -12.63 -6.50 28.30
C PRO A 90 -13.40 -6.81 27.02
N PHE A 91 -12.71 -7.30 25.99
CA PHE A 91 -13.38 -7.86 24.82
C PHE A 91 -14.20 -9.11 25.21
N HIS A 92 -15.36 -9.28 24.58
CA HIS A 92 -16.29 -10.38 24.86
C HIS A 92 -15.67 -11.78 24.67
N HIS A 93 -14.69 -11.91 23.77
CA HIS A 93 -14.06 -13.18 23.42
C HIS A 93 -12.54 -13.01 23.49
N PRO A 94 -11.80 -14.07 23.90
CA PRO A 94 -10.35 -14.03 23.91
C PRO A 94 -9.80 -13.93 22.48
N VAL A 95 -8.73 -13.15 22.31
CA VAL A 95 -8.17 -12.80 20.99
C VAL A 95 -6.79 -13.43 20.85
N THR A 96 -6.51 -13.99 19.67
CA THR A 96 -5.19 -14.51 19.34
C THR A 96 -4.23 -13.35 19.16
N VAL A 97 -3.17 -13.33 19.96
CA VAL A 97 -2.10 -12.32 19.87
C VAL A 97 -0.77 -13.02 19.68
N GLY A 98 0.13 -12.39 18.94
CA GLY A 98 1.44 -12.96 18.70
C GLY A 98 2.33 -11.99 17.93
N TYR A 99 3.57 -12.44 17.73
CA TYR A 99 4.56 -11.70 16.95
C TYR A 99 4.52 -12.19 15.50
N MET A 100 4.09 -11.33 14.60
CA MET A 100 4.16 -11.57 13.16
C MET A 100 5.25 -10.69 12.56
N TYR A 101 6.13 -11.29 11.76
CA TYR A 101 7.13 -10.53 11.02
C TYR A 101 6.46 -9.83 9.83
N LEU A 102 6.40 -8.50 9.89
CA LEU A 102 5.79 -7.67 8.85
C LEU A 102 6.85 -7.00 7.99
N LEU A 103 6.61 -6.97 6.68
CA LEU A 103 7.42 -6.23 5.71
C LEU A 103 6.65 -5.02 5.20
N LYS A 104 7.34 -3.88 5.14
CA LYS A 104 6.83 -2.68 4.46
C LYS A 104 7.22 -2.73 2.99
N LEU A 105 6.25 -2.82 2.10
CA LEU A 105 6.49 -2.77 0.65
C LEU A 105 6.89 -1.37 0.20
N HIS A 106 7.60 -1.29 -0.93
CA HIS A 106 8.02 -0.04 -1.56
C HIS A 106 6.84 0.81 -2.10
N HIS A 107 5.60 0.32 -2.00
CA HIS A 107 4.41 1.01 -2.50
C HIS A 107 3.94 2.12 -1.55
N LEU A 108 4.72 3.20 -1.48
CA LEU A 108 4.41 4.36 -0.64
C LEU A 108 3.31 5.22 -1.27
N VAL A 109 2.44 5.76 -0.43
CA VAL A 109 1.35 6.64 -0.86
C VAL A 109 1.86 7.95 -1.43
N GLU A 110 2.95 8.48 -0.86
CA GLU A 110 3.60 9.72 -1.30
C GLU A 110 4.04 9.66 -2.78
N ASP A 111 4.53 8.50 -3.21
CA ASP A 111 4.91 8.27 -4.60
C ASP A 111 3.70 8.19 -5.53
N LYS A 112 2.53 7.81 -5.01
CA LYS A 112 1.30 7.58 -5.78
C LYS A 112 0.39 8.81 -5.87
N ILE A 113 0.50 9.75 -4.94
CA ILE A 113 -0.31 10.99 -5.00
C ILE A 113 0.12 11.80 -6.22
N HIS A 114 -0.87 12.19 -7.04
CA HIS A 114 -0.71 13.02 -8.22
C HIS A 114 -1.99 13.81 -8.45
N ALA A 115 -1.86 15.11 -8.71
CA ALA A 115 -2.96 16.00 -9.03
C ALA A 115 -2.54 17.00 -10.10
N ARG A 116 -3.49 17.35 -10.98
CA ARG A 116 -3.27 18.28 -12.08
C ARG A 116 -4.48 19.19 -12.22
N SER A 117 -4.23 20.50 -12.34
CA SER A 117 -5.20 21.49 -12.80
C SER A 117 -4.97 21.79 -14.29
N ILE A 118 -3.87 22.49 -14.60
CA ILE A 118 -3.40 22.78 -15.97
C ILE A 118 -1.95 22.32 -16.08
N GLY A 119 -1.52 21.97 -17.28
CA GLY A 119 -0.17 21.48 -17.52
C GLY A 119 0.16 21.44 -19.01
N PRO A 120 1.24 20.76 -19.40
CA PRO A 120 1.62 20.62 -20.79
C PRO A 120 0.62 19.73 -21.57
N TYR A 121 0.57 19.99 -22.88
CA TYR A 121 -0.29 19.30 -23.84
C TYR A 121 0.56 18.73 -24.98
N SER A 122 0.07 17.67 -25.60
CA SER A 122 0.66 17.05 -26.78
C SER A 122 0.62 18.02 -27.96
N LEU A 123 1.70 18.06 -28.76
CA LEU A 123 1.75 18.91 -29.96
C LEU A 123 0.76 18.46 -31.03
N VAL A 124 0.55 17.14 -31.17
CA VAL A 124 -0.26 16.56 -32.25
C VAL A 124 -1.74 16.54 -31.86
N THR A 125 -2.07 15.88 -30.76
CA THR A 125 -3.46 15.66 -30.36
C THR A 125 -4.04 16.77 -29.49
N GLN A 126 -3.22 17.73 -29.06
CA GLN A 126 -3.59 18.79 -28.11
C GLN A 126 -4.16 18.32 -26.76
N GLN A 127 -4.09 17.02 -26.46
CA GLN A 127 -4.52 16.42 -25.20
C GLN A 127 -3.48 16.60 -24.08
N PRO A 128 -3.91 16.60 -22.81
CA PRO A 128 -3.01 16.51 -21.66
C PRO A 128 -1.97 15.40 -21.81
N LEU A 129 -0.70 15.69 -21.50
CA LEU A 129 0.33 14.64 -21.46
C LEU A 129 0.00 13.56 -20.41
N GLY A 130 0.59 12.37 -20.53
CA GLY A 130 0.39 11.26 -19.59
C GLY A 130 1.51 11.15 -18.54
N GLY A 131 1.15 10.66 -17.34
CA GLY A 131 2.10 10.28 -16.29
C GLY A 131 2.51 11.40 -15.33
N LYS A 132 2.82 11.01 -14.09
CA LYS A 132 3.20 11.94 -13.00
C LYS A 132 4.42 12.81 -13.35
N ALA A 133 5.42 12.25 -14.04
CA ALA A 133 6.65 12.95 -14.41
C ALA A 133 6.43 14.14 -15.36
N GLN A 134 5.37 14.11 -16.17
CA GLN A 134 5.03 15.16 -17.14
C GLN A 134 3.87 16.04 -16.65
N PHE A 135 3.56 15.99 -15.35
CA PHE A 135 2.35 16.60 -14.79
C PHE A 135 1.10 16.21 -15.60
N GLY A 136 0.99 14.92 -15.93
CA GLY A 136 0.01 14.41 -16.85
C GLY A 136 -1.42 14.37 -16.32
N GLY A 137 -2.41 14.34 -17.23
CA GLY A 137 -3.82 14.15 -16.90
C GLY A 137 -4.15 12.69 -16.63
N GLN A 138 -5.29 12.46 -15.98
CA GLN A 138 -5.86 11.11 -15.88
C GLN A 138 -6.53 10.74 -17.19
N ARG A 139 -6.38 9.48 -17.60
CA ARG A 139 -7.12 8.95 -18.75
C ARG A 139 -8.57 8.71 -18.33
N LEU A 140 -9.49 9.38 -19.02
CA LEU A 140 -10.90 9.03 -19.06
C LEU A 140 -11.11 8.12 -20.29
N GLY A 141 -11.38 6.84 -20.05
CA GLY A 141 -11.57 5.86 -21.10
C GLY A 141 -13.04 5.65 -21.47
N GLU A 142 -13.25 4.73 -22.39
CA GLU A 142 -14.58 4.34 -22.88
C GLU A 142 -15.50 3.86 -21.75
N MET A 143 -14.97 3.08 -20.80
CA MET A 143 -15.76 2.57 -19.67
C MET A 143 -16.23 3.70 -18.74
N GLU A 144 -15.41 4.73 -18.52
CA GLU A 144 -15.81 5.89 -17.72
C GLU A 144 -16.82 6.79 -18.47
N VAL A 145 -16.72 6.85 -19.81
CA VAL A 145 -17.72 7.53 -20.64
C VAL A 145 -19.08 6.86 -20.51
N TRP A 146 -19.15 5.53 -20.62
CA TRP A 146 -20.41 4.78 -20.44
C TRP A 146 -21.03 5.02 -19.07
N ALA A 147 -20.21 5.13 -18.02
CA ALA A 147 -20.70 5.45 -16.69
C ALA A 147 -21.39 6.82 -16.67
N LEU A 148 -20.82 7.85 -17.28
CA LEU A 148 -21.41 9.19 -17.34
C LEU A 148 -22.69 9.22 -18.20
N GLU A 149 -22.69 8.49 -19.31
CA GLU A 149 -23.86 8.35 -20.19
C GLU A 149 -25.03 7.68 -19.46
N ALA A 150 -24.76 6.62 -18.69
CA ALA A 150 -25.79 5.91 -17.92
C ALA A 150 -26.48 6.80 -16.87
N TYR A 151 -25.76 7.77 -16.30
CA TYR A 151 -26.33 8.77 -15.40
C TYR A 151 -27.04 9.94 -16.13
N GLY A 152 -26.93 10.03 -17.45
CA GLY A 152 -27.44 11.17 -18.22
C GLY A 152 -26.65 12.46 -17.97
N ALA A 153 -25.39 12.37 -17.53
CA ALA A 153 -24.54 13.51 -17.21
C ALA A 153 -23.93 14.17 -18.47
N ALA A 154 -24.79 14.58 -19.41
CA ALA A 154 -24.39 15.06 -20.73
C ALA A 154 -23.41 16.25 -20.69
N TYR A 155 -23.67 17.25 -19.83
CA TYR A 155 -22.80 18.43 -19.69
C TYR A 155 -21.42 18.05 -19.12
N SER A 156 -21.36 17.21 -18.09
CA SER A 156 -20.09 16.75 -17.51
C SER A 156 -19.28 15.97 -18.53
N LEU A 157 -19.92 15.07 -19.28
CA LEU A 157 -19.27 14.31 -20.34
C LEU A 157 -18.75 15.24 -21.44
N GLN A 158 -19.56 16.21 -21.88
CA GLN A 158 -19.17 17.20 -22.88
C GLN A 158 -17.95 18.00 -22.42
N GLU A 159 -17.92 18.45 -21.16
CA GLU A 159 -16.77 19.17 -20.62
C GLU A 159 -15.49 18.32 -20.63
N PHE A 160 -15.59 17.04 -20.24
CA PHE A 160 -14.45 16.12 -20.22
C PHE A 160 -13.88 15.85 -21.61
N LEU A 161 -14.75 15.72 -22.62
CA LEU A 161 -14.35 15.45 -24.00
C LEU A 161 -13.87 16.69 -24.75
N THR A 162 -14.15 17.90 -24.27
CA THR A 162 -13.83 19.16 -24.98
C THR A 162 -12.89 20.05 -24.16
N ILE A 163 -13.42 20.95 -23.34
CA ILE A 163 -12.68 22.03 -22.65
C ILE A 163 -11.67 21.51 -21.61
N LYS A 164 -11.84 20.29 -21.08
CA LYS A 164 -10.87 19.66 -20.17
C LYS A 164 -9.84 18.77 -20.89
N SER A 165 -9.97 18.64 -22.21
CA SER A 165 -9.11 17.79 -23.05
C SER A 165 -8.42 18.63 -24.14
N ASP A 166 -8.97 18.65 -25.35
CA ASP A 166 -8.29 19.06 -26.58
C ASP A 166 -8.95 20.23 -27.31
N ASP A 167 -10.02 20.83 -26.77
CA ASP A 167 -10.50 22.12 -27.27
C ASP A 167 -9.54 23.24 -26.83
N VAL A 168 -8.61 23.59 -27.72
CA VAL A 168 -7.56 24.59 -27.48
C VAL A 168 -8.15 25.96 -27.15
N SER A 169 -9.23 26.35 -27.83
CA SER A 169 -9.84 27.67 -27.64
C SER A 169 -10.77 27.69 -26.42
N GLY A 170 -11.53 26.60 -26.23
CA GLY A 170 -12.48 26.41 -25.16
C GLY A 170 -11.80 26.32 -23.79
N ARG A 171 -10.67 25.62 -23.69
CA ARG A 171 -9.94 25.50 -22.41
C ARG A 171 -9.38 26.83 -21.90
N VAL A 172 -8.90 27.70 -22.79
CA VAL A 172 -8.39 29.03 -22.43
C VAL A 172 -9.53 29.91 -21.94
N LYS A 173 -10.65 29.94 -22.68
CA LYS A 173 -11.85 30.68 -22.29
C LYS A 173 -12.45 30.17 -20.99
N ALA A 174 -12.50 28.85 -20.79
CA ALA A 174 -13.00 28.24 -19.57
C ALA A 174 -12.14 28.65 -18.36
N TYR A 175 -10.81 28.66 -18.51
CA TYR A 175 -9.92 29.14 -17.45
C TYR A 175 -10.15 30.61 -17.12
N GLU A 176 -10.26 31.48 -18.14
CA GLU A 176 -10.54 32.90 -17.94
C GLU A 176 -11.90 33.14 -17.26
N ALA A 177 -12.94 32.41 -17.67
CA ALA A 177 -14.28 32.50 -17.08
C ALA A 177 -14.26 32.09 -15.61
N ILE A 178 -13.58 30.98 -15.26
CA ILE A 178 -13.44 30.52 -13.87
C ILE A 178 -12.73 31.57 -13.01
N VAL A 179 -11.68 32.22 -13.53
CA VAL A 179 -10.95 33.27 -12.79
C VAL A 179 -11.82 34.52 -12.59
N LYS A 180 -12.67 34.86 -13.57
CA LYS A 180 -13.58 36.01 -13.49
C LYS A 180 -14.88 35.72 -12.73
N GLY A 181 -15.19 34.46 -12.45
CA GLY A 181 -16.47 34.04 -11.87
C GLY A 181 -17.64 34.17 -12.85
N GLU A 182 -17.38 34.06 -14.15
CA GLU A 182 -18.38 34.07 -15.21
C GLU A 182 -18.75 32.63 -15.61
N ASP A 183 -19.93 32.47 -16.23
CA ASP A 183 -20.35 31.17 -16.74
C ASP A 183 -19.45 30.70 -17.90
N VAL A 184 -19.13 29.41 -17.88
CA VAL A 184 -18.27 28.80 -18.90
C VAL A 184 -19.03 28.73 -20.23
N LEU A 185 -18.41 29.27 -21.29
CA LEU A 185 -18.96 29.33 -22.65
C LEU A 185 -19.17 27.94 -23.27
N THR A 186 -20.00 27.90 -24.31
CA THR A 186 -20.28 26.69 -25.11
C THR A 186 -19.00 26.11 -25.74
N PRO A 187 -18.76 24.80 -25.60
CA PRO A 187 -17.59 24.13 -26.15
C PRO A 187 -17.59 24.14 -27.68
N SER A 188 -16.40 24.10 -28.27
CA SER A 188 -16.22 23.99 -29.72
C SER A 188 -15.83 22.56 -30.13
N LEU A 189 -15.50 22.35 -31.41
CA LEU A 189 -15.13 21.04 -31.92
C LEU A 189 -13.78 20.58 -31.34
N PRO A 190 -13.67 19.34 -30.81
CA PRO A 190 -12.42 18.75 -30.36
C PRO A 190 -11.36 18.69 -31.45
N GLU A 191 -10.10 18.95 -31.09
CA GLU A 191 -9.00 18.88 -32.06
C GLU A 191 -8.74 17.45 -32.53
N SER A 192 -8.98 16.43 -31.68
CA SER A 192 -8.93 15.02 -32.10
C SER A 192 -9.86 14.69 -33.27
N PHE A 193 -11.04 15.33 -33.34
CA PHE A 193 -11.95 15.17 -34.47
C PHE A 193 -11.41 15.85 -35.72
N ASN A 194 -10.82 17.04 -35.59
CA ASN A 194 -10.17 17.73 -36.71
C ASN A 194 -9.01 16.90 -37.30
N VAL A 195 -8.19 16.30 -36.42
CA VAL A 195 -7.10 15.40 -36.82
C VAL A 195 -7.66 14.20 -37.59
N LEU A 196 -8.70 13.55 -37.09
CA LEU A 196 -9.36 12.43 -37.78
C LEU A 196 -9.85 12.81 -39.19
N VAL A 197 -10.52 13.96 -39.33
CA VAL A 197 -11.00 14.43 -40.65
C VAL A 197 -9.82 14.65 -41.60
N LYS A 198 -8.71 15.22 -41.12
CA LYS A 198 -7.50 15.43 -41.93
C LYS A 198 -6.81 14.13 -42.30
N GLU A 199 -6.79 13.14 -41.43
CA GLU A 199 -6.27 11.80 -41.71
C GLU A 199 -7.09 11.11 -42.81
N LEU A 200 -8.43 11.18 -42.75
CA LEU A 200 -9.29 10.63 -43.80
C LEU A 200 -9.12 11.35 -45.15
N GLN A 201 -9.03 12.68 -45.13
CA GLN A 201 -8.76 13.48 -46.32
C GLN A 201 -7.39 13.15 -46.95
N SER A 202 -6.38 12.80 -46.14
CA SER A 202 -5.06 12.39 -46.62
C SER A 202 -5.09 11.06 -47.40
N LEU A 203 -6.10 10.22 -47.14
CA LEU A 203 -6.38 8.98 -47.88
C LEU A 203 -7.22 9.21 -49.14
N CYS A 204 -7.41 10.46 -49.56
CA CYS A 204 -8.27 10.86 -50.68
C CYS A 204 -9.77 10.54 -50.45
N ILE A 205 -10.21 10.43 -49.21
CA ILE A 205 -11.64 10.31 -48.87
C ILE A 205 -12.20 11.72 -48.66
N ASN A 206 -13.21 12.12 -49.43
CA ASN A 206 -13.85 13.41 -49.24
C ASN A 206 -14.78 13.36 -48.02
N VAL A 207 -14.44 14.10 -46.97
CA VAL A 207 -15.22 14.25 -45.74
C VAL A 207 -15.44 15.73 -45.49
N GLU A 208 -16.70 16.13 -45.40
CA GLU A 208 -17.13 17.51 -45.19
C GLU A 208 -18.15 17.60 -44.07
N LEU A 209 -18.08 18.67 -43.28
CA LEU A 209 -19.10 18.98 -42.27
C LEU A 209 -20.25 19.72 -42.95
N LEU A 210 -21.38 19.05 -43.10
CA LEU A 210 -22.61 19.68 -43.56
C LEU A 210 -23.20 20.50 -42.42
N LYS A 211 -23.51 21.77 -42.68
CA LYS A 211 -24.33 22.55 -41.76
C LYS A 211 -25.79 22.14 -41.94
N GLU A 212 -26.48 21.83 -40.85
CA GLU A 212 -27.94 21.80 -40.87
C GLU A 212 -28.46 23.19 -41.29
N GLN A 213 -29.41 23.20 -42.22
CA GLN A 213 -30.11 24.41 -42.67
C GLN A 213 -31.12 24.89 -41.63
#